data_AF-A0A835Z191-F1
#
_entry.id   AF-A0A835Z191-F1
#
_cell.length_a   1.000
_cell.length_b   1.000
_cell.length_c   1.000
_cell.angle_alpha   90.00
_cell.angle_beta   90.00
_cell.angle_gamma   90.00
#
_symmetry.space_group_name_H-M   'P 1'
#
loop_
_entity.id
_entity.type
_entity.pdbx_description
1 polymer ?
#
loop_
_entity_poly.entity_id
_entity_poly.type
_entity_poly.pdbx_seq_one_letter_code
_entity_poly.pdbx_strand_id
1 'polypeptide(L)'
;MSDSDLGLHSHKRALSDSEGEDADHAKATTKPKSKKPKVKSAKGEKKKKAGPRTFITNISALCKSVHGTKLSLSLKSKQTLDSMAIQVIHEVCRAAESARKVSKRQTVTEREVKAGLSIYIDKGGLLTEVKSEVEKALTRYSHKDHQEGPRSKRAGLELSVSHTENLMRKVVASKVRVGDKAAVALAAITECVLTSVIQEAGAVVLHKAAGSKSKNKSKKPRIKVAHISVSIAGSKVTPSELTGKDKRKAEVSGNGDLQKLFGQSVYLQSM
;
A
#
# COMPACT_ATOMS: atom_id res chain seq x y z
N MET A 1 -36.93 -42.96 37.11
CA MET A 1 -35.80 -42.87 38.06
C MET A 1 -34.67 -42.19 37.30
N SER A 2 -34.39 -40.90 37.42
CA SER A 2 -34.69 -39.94 38.48
C SER A 2 -34.69 -38.53 37.89
N ASP A 3 -35.65 -37.71 38.31
CA ASP A 3 -35.74 -36.27 38.08
C ASP A 3 -34.60 -35.51 38.77
N SER A 4 -34.17 -34.39 38.20
CA SER A 4 -33.35 -33.37 38.88
C SER A 4 -33.64 -31.98 38.31
N ASP A 5 -34.71 -31.43 38.86
CA ASP A 5 -34.90 -30.10 39.43
C ASP A 5 -34.29 -28.80 38.84
N LEU A 6 -35.17 -27.80 38.90
CA LEU A 6 -35.11 -26.42 38.45
C LEU A 6 -34.32 -25.51 39.41
N GLY A 7 -33.77 -24.41 38.89
CA GLY A 7 -33.12 -23.37 39.70
C GLY A 7 -33.13 -21.98 39.06
N LEU A 8 -34.31 -21.41 38.89
CA LEU A 8 -34.53 -19.98 38.56
C LEU A 8 -34.11 -19.09 39.75
N HIS A 9 -33.15 -18.18 39.54
CA HIS A 9 -32.92 -17.06 40.45
C HIS A 9 -33.38 -15.75 39.82
N SER A 10 -34.43 -15.20 40.43
CA SER A 10 -34.98 -13.88 40.17
C SER A 10 -34.58 -12.97 41.34
N HIS A 11 -34.01 -11.80 41.04
CA HIS A 11 -33.97 -10.70 42.01
C HIS A 11 -34.59 -9.45 41.40
N LYS A 12 -35.70 -9.07 42.03
CA LYS A 12 -36.46 -7.82 41.85
C LYS A 12 -35.77 -6.67 42.60
N ARG A 13 -35.83 -5.50 41.94
CA ARG A 13 -36.12 -4.13 42.42
C ARG A 13 -35.48 -3.59 43.71
N ALA A 14 -34.91 -2.39 43.58
CA ALA A 14 -35.41 -1.21 44.31
C ALA A 14 -35.12 0.09 43.52
N LEU A 15 -36.20 0.79 43.19
CA LEU A 15 -36.26 2.23 42.90
C LEU A 15 -36.41 2.96 44.25
N SER A 16 -35.79 4.12 44.40
CA SER A 16 -36.26 5.14 45.34
C SER A 16 -35.91 6.53 44.80
N ASP A 17 -36.94 7.26 44.43
CA ASP A 17 -36.98 8.70 44.22
C ASP A 17 -36.75 9.46 45.55
N SER A 18 -36.20 10.67 45.48
CA SER A 18 -36.63 11.77 46.36
C SER A 18 -36.25 13.12 45.73
N GLU A 19 -37.26 13.99 45.71
CA GLU A 19 -37.31 15.37 45.22
C GLU A 19 -37.00 16.39 46.33
N GLY A 20 -36.88 17.67 45.95
CA GLY A 20 -36.95 18.87 46.83
C GLY A 20 -35.76 19.82 46.64
N GLU A 21 -35.88 20.92 45.88
CA GLU A 21 -36.29 22.30 46.32
C GLU A 21 -35.22 22.98 47.22
N ASP A 22 -34.81 24.25 47.13
CA ASP A 22 -35.20 25.45 46.39
C ASP A 22 -34.15 26.58 46.63
N ALA A 23 -34.24 27.66 45.84
CA ALA A 23 -33.92 29.07 46.13
C ALA A 23 -32.47 29.64 46.25
N ASP A 24 -32.18 30.49 45.25
CA ASP A 24 -31.71 31.89 45.30
C ASP A 24 -30.78 32.41 46.42
N HIS A 25 -29.61 32.94 46.00
CA HIS A 25 -29.17 34.28 46.44
C HIS A 25 -28.09 34.87 45.50
N ALA A 26 -28.46 35.98 44.86
CA ALA A 26 -27.55 36.88 44.15
C ALA A 26 -26.64 37.66 45.12
N LYS A 27 -25.34 37.79 44.80
CA LYS A 27 -24.60 39.05 45.06
C LYS A 27 -23.38 39.21 44.17
N ALA A 28 -23.41 40.32 43.43
CA ALA A 28 -22.34 40.84 42.61
C ALA A 28 -21.08 41.19 43.43
N THR A 29 -19.91 40.87 42.89
CA THR A 29 -18.69 41.66 43.10
C THR A 29 -17.90 41.75 41.80
N THR A 30 -17.46 42.97 41.50
CA THR A 30 -16.84 43.40 40.25
C THR A 30 -15.36 43.68 40.47
N LYS A 31 -14.57 43.45 39.40
CA LYS A 31 -13.20 43.95 39.06
C LYS A 31 -11.98 43.18 39.62
N PRO A 32 -10.79 43.27 38.97
CA PRO A 32 -10.47 43.79 37.63
C PRO A 32 -9.69 42.83 36.70
N LYS A 33 -9.83 43.10 35.39
CA LYS A 33 -9.07 42.56 34.25
C LYS A 33 -7.55 42.66 34.46
N SER A 34 -6.88 41.52 34.64
CA SER A 34 -5.45 41.39 34.34
C SER A 34 -5.26 41.31 32.81
N LYS A 35 -4.65 42.35 32.24
CA LYS A 35 -4.29 42.46 30.82
C LYS A 35 -3.34 41.32 30.43
N LYS A 36 -3.85 40.29 29.74
CA LYS A 36 -2.99 39.34 29.02
C LYS A 36 -2.20 40.11 27.95
N PRO A 37 -0.87 39.87 27.81
CA PRO A 37 -0.08 40.52 26.77
C PRO A 37 -0.58 40.06 25.39
N LYS A 38 -0.86 41.06 24.56
CA LYS A 38 -1.27 40.94 23.17
C LYS A 38 -0.10 40.34 22.39
N VAL A 39 -0.06 39.01 22.27
CA VAL A 39 0.86 38.33 21.35
C VAL A 39 0.51 38.87 19.96
N LYS A 40 1.46 39.60 19.36
CA LYS A 40 1.40 40.07 17.99
C LYS A 40 1.08 38.87 17.11
N SER A 41 -0.10 38.90 16.50
CA SER A 41 -0.58 37.92 15.54
C SER A 41 0.45 37.77 14.44
N ALA A 42 1.17 36.64 14.48
CA ALA A 42 1.99 36.20 13.37
C ALA A 42 1.05 36.02 12.17
N LYS A 43 1.30 36.85 11.17
CA LYS A 43 0.74 36.83 9.81
C LYS A 43 0.51 35.38 9.38
N GLY A 44 -0.76 35.00 9.27
CA GLY A 44 -1.17 33.63 8.99
C GLY A 44 -0.53 33.11 7.71
N GLU A 45 0.48 32.25 7.85
CA GLU A 45 0.89 31.37 6.77
C GLU A 45 -0.31 30.49 6.44
N LYS A 46 -0.91 30.73 5.27
CA LYS A 46 -1.90 29.82 4.69
C LYS A 46 -1.25 28.43 4.66
N LYS A 47 -1.69 27.52 5.54
CA LYS A 47 -1.31 26.09 5.50
C LYS A 47 -1.48 25.63 4.06
N LYS A 48 -0.37 25.40 3.36
CA LYS A 48 -0.38 24.85 2.00
C LYS A 48 -1.21 23.57 2.07
N LYS A 49 -2.28 23.50 1.27
CA LYS A 49 -3.09 22.28 1.17
C LYS A 49 -2.13 21.14 0.87
N ALA A 50 -2.15 20.10 1.70
CA ALA A 50 -1.31 18.94 1.46
C ALA A 50 -1.60 18.41 0.05
N GLY A 51 -0.54 18.26 -0.75
CA GLY A 51 -0.69 17.73 -2.11
C GLY A 51 -1.29 16.32 -2.11
N PRO A 52 -1.67 15.80 -3.29
CA PRO A 52 -2.12 14.43 -3.40
C PRO A 52 -1.06 13.49 -2.80
N ARG A 53 -1.51 12.57 -1.94
CA ARG A 53 -0.62 11.54 -1.38
C ARG A 53 -0.22 10.58 -2.51
N THR A 54 1.09 10.32 -2.61
CA THR A 54 1.70 9.42 -3.61
C THR A 54 2.66 8.47 -2.92
N PHE A 55 3.01 7.38 -3.60
CA PHE A 55 4.00 6.39 -3.17
C PHE A 55 5.41 6.71 -3.67
N ILE A 56 5.67 7.86 -4.29
CA ILE A 56 6.96 8.20 -4.93
C ILE A 56 8.16 8.03 -3.98
N THR A 57 8.00 8.41 -2.71
CA THR A 57 9.05 8.25 -1.69
C THR A 57 9.28 6.77 -1.37
N ASN A 58 8.21 5.99 -1.17
CA ASN A 58 8.27 4.56 -0.92
C ASN A 58 8.87 3.80 -2.12
N ILE A 59 8.47 4.12 -3.34
CA ILE A 59 9.01 3.56 -4.59
C ILE A 59 10.52 3.84 -4.72
N SER A 60 10.98 5.00 -4.24
CA SER A 60 12.42 5.31 -4.23
C SER A 60 13.18 4.47 -3.19
N ALA A 61 12.57 4.18 -2.04
CA ALA A 61 13.14 3.29 -1.03
C ALA A 61 13.17 1.85 -1.53
N LEU A 62 12.08 1.40 -2.18
CA LEU A 62 11.98 0.08 -2.80
C LEU A 62 13.05 -0.13 -3.88
N CYS A 63 13.31 0.86 -4.73
CA CYS A 63 14.41 0.75 -5.70
C CYS A 63 15.78 0.57 -5.03
N LYS A 64 15.99 1.18 -3.85
CA LYS A 64 17.23 1.03 -3.08
C LYS A 64 17.31 -0.33 -2.38
N SER A 65 16.19 -0.89 -1.90
CA SER A 65 16.21 -2.23 -1.29
C SER A 65 16.54 -3.30 -2.34
N VAL A 66 16.02 -3.16 -3.57
CA VAL A 66 16.27 -4.12 -4.67
C VAL A 66 17.69 -3.99 -5.25
N HIS A 67 18.14 -2.77 -5.56
CA HIS A 67 19.37 -2.55 -6.33
C HIS A 67 20.49 -1.82 -5.56
N GLY A 68 20.31 -1.59 -4.26
CA GLY A 68 21.23 -0.81 -3.44
C GLY A 68 21.41 0.61 -3.98
N THR A 69 22.67 1.06 -3.98
CA THR A 69 23.04 2.39 -4.51
C THR A 69 23.40 2.40 -6.00
N LYS A 70 23.30 1.23 -6.67
CA LYS A 70 23.75 1.01 -8.05
C LYS A 70 22.83 1.65 -9.09
N LEU A 71 21.52 1.65 -8.83
CA LEU A 71 20.51 2.18 -9.74
C LEU A 71 19.70 3.31 -9.11
N SER A 72 19.09 4.11 -9.97
CA SER A 72 18.11 5.13 -9.59
C SER A 72 16.91 5.11 -10.53
N LEU A 73 15.76 5.62 -10.07
CA LEU A 73 14.58 5.82 -10.92
C LEU A 73 14.53 7.24 -11.47
N SER A 74 14.15 7.39 -12.74
CA SER A 74 13.75 8.69 -13.29
C SER A 74 12.45 9.19 -12.66
N LEU A 75 12.19 10.51 -12.67
CA LEU A 75 10.95 11.07 -12.12
C LEU A 75 9.72 10.47 -12.80
N LYS A 76 9.72 10.42 -14.15
CA LYS A 76 8.64 9.80 -14.93
C LYS A 76 8.44 8.33 -14.55
N SER A 77 9.52 7.57 -14.36
CA SER A 77 9.43 6.17 -13.90
C SER A 77 8.79 6.04 -12.52
N LYS A 78 9.10 6.95 -11.59
CA LYS A 78 8.44 6.93 -10.27
C LYS A 78 6.94 7.22 -10.39
N GLN A 79 6.55 8.14 -11.26
CA GLN A 79 5.14 8.47 -11.53
C GLN A 79 4.40 7.29 -12.19
N THR A 80 5.03 6.62 -13.15
CA THR A 80 4.49 5.40 -13.77
C THR A 80 4.27 4.31 -12.73
N LEU A 81 5.27 4.02 -11.90
CA LEU A 81 5.15 3.02 -10.82
C LEU A 81 4.10 3.42 -9.77
N ASP A 82 3.94 4.71 -9.49
CA ASP A 82 2.89 5.22 -8.59
C ASP A 82 1.48 4.96 -9.16
N SER A 83 1.28 5.23 -10.46
CA SER A 83 0.03 4.90 -11.16
C SER A 83 -0.23 3.39 -11.18
N MET A 84 0.81 2.58 -11.41
CA MET A 84 0.71 1.10 -11.34
C MET A 84 0.31 0.63 -9.93
N ALA A 85 0.88 1.23 -8.88
CA ALA A 85 0.54 0.91 -7.50
C ALA A 85 -0.96 1.15 -7.23
N ILE A 86 -1.47 2.31 -7.66
CA ILE A 86 -2.88 2.66 -7.52
C ILE A 86 -3.76 1.70 -8.32
N GLN A 87 -3.35 1.32 -9.54
CA GLN A 87 -4.09 0.36 -10.37
C GLN A 87 -4.19 -1.01 -9.69
N VAL A 88 -3.08 -1.56 -9.19
CA VAL A 88 -3.08 -2.85 -8.45
C VAL A 88 -4.00 -2.78 -7.25
N ILE A 89 -3.92 -1.69 -6.47
CA ILE A 89 -4.79 -1.46 -5.32
C ILE A 89 -6.27 -1.47 -5.74
N HIS A 90 -6.61 -0.75 -6.81
CA HIS A 90 -8.00 -0.66 -7.28
C HIS A 90 -8.54 -2.01 -7.73
N GLU A 91 -7.81 -2.74 -8.56
CA GLU A 91 -8.29 -4.01 -9.12
C GLU A 91 -8.41 -5.10 -8.05
N VAL A 92 -7.41 -5.23 -7.18
CA VAL A 92 -7.49 -6.19 -6.06
C VAL A 92 -8.61 -5.82 -5.08
N CYS A 93 -8.82 -4.52 -4.80
CA CYS A 93 -9.93 -4.08 -3.93
C CYS A 93 -11.30 -4.38 -4.53
N ARG A 94 -11.50 -4.15 -5.83
CA ARG A 94 -12.75 -4.46 -6.53
C ARG A 94 -13.04 -5.96 -6.46
N ALA A 95 -12.04 -6.79 -6.73
CA ALA A 95 -12.15 -8.25 -6.63
C ALA A 95 -12.42 -8.70 -5.19
N ALA A 96 -11.75 -8.10 -4.20
CA ALA A 96 -11.99 -8.38 -2.78
C ALA A 96 -13.39 -7.97 -2.32
N GLU A 97 -13.92 -6.85 -2.82
CA GLU A 97 -15.29 -6.44 -2.54
C GLU A 97 -16.31 -7.43 -3.10
N SER A 98 -16.09 -7.93 -4.33
CA SER A 98 -16.90 -9.00 -4.91
C SER A 98 -16.86 -10.27 -4.05
N ALA A 99 -15.66 -10.69 -3.62
CA ALA A 99 -15.51 -11.83 -2.71
C ALA A 99 -16.24 -11.62 -1.37
N ARG A 100 -16.19 -10.40 -0.81
CA ARG A 100 -16.94 -10.04 0.41
C ARG A 100 -18.45 -10.13 0.21
N LYS A 101 -18.97 -9.67 -0.93
CA LYS A 101 -20.41 -9.72 -1.25
C LYS A 101 -20.90 -11.17 -1.31
N VAL A 102 -20.12 -12.05 -1.92
CA VAL A 102 -20.40 -13.50 -1.97
C VAL A 102 -20.40 -14.10 -0.56
N SER A 103 -19.44 -13.73 0.30
CA SER A 103 -19.36 -14.21 1.68
C SER A 103 -20.34 -13.53 2.65
N LYS A 104 -21.13 -12.55 2.19
CA LYS A 104 -22.12 -11.77 2.96
C LYS A 104 -21.56 -11.09 4.21
N ARG A 105 -20.27 -10.75 4.24
CA ARG A 105 -19.60 -10.09 5.39
C ARG A 105 -19.70 -8.57 5.30
N GLN A 106 -19.73 -7.87 6.43
CA GLN A 106 -19.71 -6.39 6.45
C GLN A 106 -18.30 -5.78 6.41
N THR A 107 -17.28 -6.61 6.60
CA THR A 107 -15.87 -6.19 6.67
C THR A 107 -15.07 -6.90 5.58
N VAL A 108 -14.23 -6.18 4.86
CA VAL A 108 -13.17 -6.78 4.02
C VAL A 108 -11.98 -7.10 4.92
N THR A 109 -11.63 -8.38 5.04
CA THR A 109 -10.46 -8.87 5.79
C THR A 109 -9.36 -9.31 4.84
N GLU A 110 -8.23 -9.77 5.38
CA GLU A 110 -7.14 -10.35 4.59
C GLU A 110 -7.60 -11.56 3.75
N ARG A 111 -8.66 -12.26 4.17
CA ARG A 111 -9.19 -13.41 3.43
C ARG A 111 -9.80 -12.97 2.11
N GLU A 112 -10.63 -11.93 2.12
CA GLU A 112 -11.22 -11.39 0.89
C GLU A 112 -10.15 -10.73 0.00
N VAL A 113 -9.11 -10.12 0.57
CA VAL A 113 -7.97 -9.58 -0.20
C VAL A 113 -7.18 -10.70 -0.89
N LYS A 114 -6.89 -11.82 -0.20
CA LYS A 114 -6.22 -13.00 -0.80
C LYS A 114 -7.07 -13.67 -1.88
N ALA A 115 -8.40 -13.70 -1.69
CA ALA A 115 -9.33 -14.16 -2.71
C ALA A 115 -9.32 -13.22 -3.93
N GLY A 116 -9.41 -11.91 -3.71
CA GLY A 116 -9.32 -10.89 -4.74
C GLY A 116 -8.01 -10.95 -5.54
N LEU A 117 -6.88 -11.17 -4.86
CA LEU A 117 -5.59 -11.43 -5.49
C LEU A 117 -5.64 -12.63 -6.45
N SER A 118 -6.25 -13.73 -6.02
CA SER A 118 -6.33 -14.95 -6.83
C SER A 118 -7.33 -14.85 -7.99
N ILE A 119 -8.22 -13.85 -7.95
CA ILE A 119 -9.12 -13.50 -9.06
C ILE A 119 -8.39 -12.56 -10.04
N TYR A 120 -7.61 -11.62 -9.52
CA TYR A 120 -6.95 -10.59 -10.33
C TYR A 120 -5.67 -11.09 -11.03
N ILE A 121 -4.85 -11.87 -10.33
CA ILE A 121 -3.62 -12.44 -10.88
C ILE A 121 -3.88 -13.90 -11.22
N ASP A 122 -3.73 -14.23 -12.50
CA ASP A 122 -3.79 -15.60 -13.00
C ASP A 122 -2.80 -16.52 -12.26
N LYS A 123 -3.06 -17.82 -12.31
CA LYS A 123 -2.11 -18.82 -11.81
C LYS A 123 -0.77 -18.68 -12.53
N GLY A 124 0.32 -18.57 -11.76
CA GLY A 124 1.66 -18.33 -12.28
C GLY A 124 2.72 -18.22 -11.18
N GLY A 125 3.96 -17.94 -11.60
CA GLY A 125 5.09 -17.76 -10.69
C GLY A 125 4.88 -16.53 -9.79
N LEU A 126 4.40 -15.43 -10.37
CA LEU A 126 4.14 -14.19 -9.67
C LEU A 126 3.08 -14.34 -8.58
N LEU A 127 1.98 -15.05 -8.85
CA LEU A 127 0.94 -15.29 -7.84
C LEU A 127 1.49 -16.04 -6.62
N THR A 128 2.37 -17.01 -6.85
CA THR A 128 2.98 -17.82 -5.79
C THR A 128 3.91 -16.97 -4.93
N GLU A 129 4.75 -16.16 -5.57
CA GLU A 129 5.63 -15.21 -4.89
C GLU A 129 4.84 -14.19 -4.06
N VAL A 130 3.84 -13.55 -4.66
CA VAL A 130 2.99 -12.57 -3.98
C VAL A 130 2.27 -13.19 -2.78
N LYS A 131 1.73 -14.41 -2.91
CA LYS A 131 1.11 -15.12 -1.78
C LYS A 131 2.10 -15.33 -0.64
N SER A 132 3.31 -15.76 -0.94
CA SER A 132 4.38 -15.95 0.06
C SER A 132 4.72 -14.66 0.78
N GLU A 133 4.91 -13.56 0.05
CA GLU A 133 5.21 -12.25 0.64
C GLU A 133 4.06 -11.71 1.50
N VAL A 134 2.82 -11.93 1.10
CA VAL A 134 1.64 -11.59 1.92
C VAL A 134 1.66 -12.33 3.25
N GLU A 135 1.91 -13.65 3.27
CA GLU A 135 1.97 -14.41 4.52
C GLU A 135 3.12 -13.97 5.42
N LYS A 136 4.30 -13.67 4.85
CA LYS A 136 5.44 -13.12 5.60
C LYS A 136 5.07 -11.79 6.26
N ALA A 137 4.47 -10.87 5.51
CA ALA A 137 4.06 -9.56 6.03
C ALA A 137 3.01 -9.69 7.14
N LEU A 138 2.00 -10.55 6.96
CA LEU A 138 0.96 -10.80 7.96
C LEU A 138 1.51 -11.44 9.24
N THR A 139 2.43 -12.38 9.10
CA THR A 139 3.11 -13.03 10.22
C THR A 139 3.92 -12.01 11.02
N ARG A 140 4.76 -11.20 10.35
CA ARG A 140 5.53 -10.12 10.98
C ARG A 140 4.64 -9.12 11.70
N TYR A 141 3.57 -8.68 11.04
CA TYR A 141 2.63 -7.70 11.61
C TYR A 141 1.91 -8.20 12.87
N SER A 142 1.68 -9.52 12.95
CA SER A 142 1.01 -10.17 14.08
C SER A 142 1.96 -10.50 15.23
N HIS A 143 3.28 -10.38 15.04
CA HIS A 143 4.27 -10.69 16.06
C HIS A 143 4.23 -9.68 17.21
N LYS A 144 4.27 -10.16 18.46
CA LYS A 144 4.12 -9.31 19.66
C LYS A 144 5.28 -8.32 19.83
N ASP A 145 6.49 -8.71 19.42
CA ASP A 145 7.69 -7.88 19.55
C ASP A 145 7.73 -6.70 18.56
N HIS A 146 6.81 -6.67 17.60
CA HIS A 146 6.68 -5.60 16.61
C HIS A 146 5.37 -4.82 16.81
N GLN A 147 4.89 -4.67 18.05
CA GLN A 147 3.67 -3.90 18.34
C GLN A 147 3.90 -2.38 18.25
N GLU A 148 5.12 -1.92 18.50
CA GLU A 148 5.46 -0.50 18.51
C GLU A 148 5.86 0.03 17.12
N GLY A 149 5.46 1.27 16.84
CA GLY A 149 5.83 1.99 15.63
C GLY A 149 4.84 1.90 14.45
N PRO A 150 5.22 2.48 13.30
CA PRO A 150 4.34 2.56 12.13
C PRO A 150 3.97 1.18 11.59
N ARG A 151 2.70 1.00 11.20
CA ARG A 151 2.17 -0.29 10.67
C ARG A 151 3.00 -0.89 9.53
N SER A 152 3.56 -0.06 8.64
CA SER A 152 4.48 -0.51 7.58
C SER A 152 5.74 -1.17 8.13
N LYS A 153 6.39 -0.55 9.13
CA LYS A 153 7.60 -1.11 9.75
C LYS A 153 7.30 -2.43 10.45
N ARG A 154 6.16 -2.50 11.15
CA ARG A 154 5.68 -3.72 11.83
C ARG A 154 5.46 -4.88 10.85
N ALA A 155 4.97 -4.57 9.65
CA ALA A 155 4.80 -5.55 8.57
C ALA A 155 6.08 -5.83 7.78
N GLY A 156 7.16 -5.07 8.01
CA GLY A 156 8.39 -5.15 7.22
C GLY A 156 8.22 -4.69 5.77
N LEU A 157 7.38 -3.67 5.55
CA LEU A 157 7.04 -3.12 4.23
C LEU A 157 7.60 -1.71 4.07
N GLU A 158 8.11 -1.41 2.88
CA GLU A 158 8.48 -0.06 2.47
C GLU A 158 7.24 0.78 2.11
N LEU A 159 6.19 0.18 1.55
CA LEU A 159 4.94 0.86 1.21
C LEU A 159 4.14 1.25 2.46
N SER A 160 3.45 2.39 2.38
CA SER A 160 2.63 2.91 3.49
C SER A 160 1.32 2.13 3.64
N VAL A 161 1.22 1.30 4.67
CA VAL A 161 0.00 0.53 5.01
C VAL A 161 -1.18 1.48 5.25
N SER A 162 -0.96 2.59 5.95
CA SER A 162 -2.00 3.59 6.20
C SER A 162 -2.46 4.29 4.93
N HIS A 163 -1.56 4.55 3.97
CA HIS A 163 -1.97 5.15 2.70
C HIS A 163 -2.78 4.15 1.87
N THR A 164 -2.33 2.90 1.81
CA THR A 164 -3.02 1.80 1.14
C THR A 164 -4.42 1.56 1.72
N GLU A 165 -4.57 1.58 3.04
CA GLU A 165 -5.88 1.48 3.68
C GLU A 165 -6.82 2.62 3.28
N ASN A 166 -6.31 3.86 3.25
CA ASN A 166 -7.10 5.01 2.86
C ASN A 166 -7.56 4.93 1.40
N LEU A 167 -6.73 4.35 0.51
CA LEU A 167 -7.13 4.08 -0.88
C LEU A 167 -8.16 2.95 -0.93
N MET A 168 -7.93 1.86 -0.20
CA MET A 168 -8.87 0.74 -0.10
C MET A 168 -10.26 1.20 0.34
N ARG A 169 -10.36 2.05 1.37
CA ARG A 169 -11.63 2.63 1.84
C ARG A 169 -12.34 3.52 0.82
N LYS A 170 -11.62 4.07 -0.15
CA LYS A 170 -12.22 4.86 -1.25
C LYS A 170 -12.72 3.97 -2.39
N VAL A 171 -12.10 2.80 -2.58
CA VAL A 171 -12.47 1.85 -3.63
C VAL A 171 -13.65 1.01 -3.20
N VAL A 172 -13.62 0.49 -1.97
CA VAL A 172 -14.75 -0.27 -1.41
C VAL A 172 -15.90 0.67 -1.05
N ALA A 173 -17.13 0.16 -1.10
CA ALA A 173 -18.31 0.95 -0.76
C ALA A 173 -18.20 1.62 0.63
N SER A 174 -18.68 2.87 0.75
CA SER A 174 -18.45 3.76 1.91
C SER A 174 -18.88 3.21 3.27
N LYS A 175 -19.85 2.28 3.30
CA LYS A 175 -20.36 1.62 4.52
C LYS A 175 -19.58 0.36 4.90
N VAL A 176 -18.64 -0.09 4.07
CA VAL A 176 -17.89 -1.33 4.28
C VAL A 176 -16.71 -1.06 5.21
N ARG A 177 -16.57 -1.91 6.24
CA ARG A 177 -15.41 -1.84 7.14
C ARG A 177 -14.20 -2.49 6.47
N VAL A 178 -13.01 -1.96 6.75
CA VAL A 178 -11.73 -2.55 6.32
C VAL A 178 -11.00 -3.02 7.56
N GLY A 179 -10.61 -4.30 7.59
CA GLY A 179 -9.82 -4.87 8.67
C GLY A 179 -8.35 -4.50 8.56
N ASP A 180 -7.65 -4.39 9.69
CA ASP A 180 -6.25 -3.93 9.71
C ASP A 180 -5.30 -4.82 8.89
N LYS A 181 -5.49 -6.14 8.97
CA LYS A 181 -4.73 -7.13 8.22
C LYS A 181 -5.03 -7.09 6.71
N ALA A 182 -6.22 -6.62 6.32
CA ALA A 182 -6.56 -6.45 4.91
C ALA A 182 -5.68 -5.39 4.24
N ALA A 183 -5.47 -4.26 4.91
CA ALA A 183 -4.59 -3.20 4.43
C ALA A 183 -3.11 -3.64 4.39
N VAL A 184 -2.67 -4.45 5.36
CA VAL A 184 -1.31 -5.02 5.36
C VAL A 184 -1.13 -5.96 4.17
N ALA A 185 -2.07 -6.89 3.97
CA ALA A 185 -2.04 -7.81 2.83
C ALA A 185 -2.01 -7.05 1.49
N LEU A 186 -2.86 -6.03 1.33
CA LEU A 186 -2.91 -5.25 0.09
C LEU A 186 -1.63 -4.44 -0.16
N ALA A 187 -1.03 -3.90 0.90
CA ALA A 187 0.26 -3.21 0.79
C ALA A 187 1.37 -4.19 0.38
N ALA A 188 1.42 -5.38 0.97
CA ALA A 188 2.38 -6.42 0.60
C ALA A 188 2.21 -6.88 -0.85
N ILE A 189 0.97 -7.08 -1.32
CA ILE A 189 0.68 -7.39 -2.73
C ILE A 189 1.27 -6.33 -3.64
N THR A 190 0.96 -5.06 -3.35
CA THR A 190 1.39 -3.93 -4.20
C THR A 190 2.91 -3.80 -4.19
N GLU A 191 3.55 -3.96 -3.03
CA GLU A 191 5.01 -3.88 -2.90
C GLU A 191 5.72 -4.99 -3.66
N CYS A 192 5.23 -6.23 -3.56
CA CYS A 192 5.78 -7.37 -4.28
C CYS A 192 5.69 -7.16 -5.80
N VAL A 193 4.53 -6.76 -6.32
CA VAL A 193 4.35 -6.49 -7.76
C VAL A 193 5.28 -5.38 -8.25
N LEU A 194 5.39 -4.27 -7.52
CA LEU A 194 6.31 -3.18 -7.89
C LEU A 194 7.78 -3.61 -7.80
N THR A 195 8.12 -4.47 -6.83
CA THR A 195 9.47 -5.04 -6.67
C THR A 195 9.85 -5.85 -7.89
N SER A 196 8.98 -6.75 -8.36
CA SER A 196 9.23 -7.55 -9.57
C SER A 196 9.46 -6.65 -10.79
N VAL A 197 8.63 -5.63 -10.99
CA VAL A 197 8.80 -4.66 -12.10
C VAL A 197 10.12 -3.90 -12.00
N ILE A 198 10.49 -3.43 -10.80
CA ILE A 198 11.77 -2.72 -10.57
C ILE A 198 12.97 -3.64 -10.79
N GLN A 199 12.87 -4.90 -10.36
CA GLN A 199 13.92 -5.89 -10.51
C GLN A 199 14.19 -6.18 -11.99
N GLU A 200 13.15 -6.45 -12.77
CA GLU A 200 13.26 -6.72 -14.20
C GLU A 200 13.71 -5.48 -15.00
N ALA A 201 13.14 -4.31 -14.74
CA ALA A 201 13.57 -3.08 -15.38
C ALA A 201 15.05 -2.74 -15.03
N GLY A 202 15.48 -3.06 -13.81
CA GLY A 202 16.87 -2.90 -13.38
C GLY A 202 17.82 -3.87 -14.09
N ALA A 203 17.41 -5.12 -14.29
CA ALA A 203 18.18 -6.11 -15.05
C ALA A 203 18.45 -5.63 -16.49
N VAL A 204 17.44 -5.06 -17.17
CA VAL A 204 17.59 -4.46 -18.51
C VAL A 204 18.63 -3.34 -18.51
N VAL A 205 18.63 -2.48 -17.49
CA VAL A 205 19.59 -1.38 -17.37
C VAL A 205 21.01 -1.89 -17.13
N LEU A 206 21.18 -2.84 -16.21
CA LEU A 206 22.48 -3.37 -15.84
C LEU A 206 23.12 -4.14 -16.99
N HIS A 207 22.33 -4.91 -17.76
CA HIS A 207 22.82 -5.61 -18.95
C HIS A 207 23.36 -4.62 -20.00
N LYS A 208 22.65 -3.51 -20.26
CA LYS A 208 23.13 -2.46 -21.19
C LYS A 208 24.37 -1.74 -20.66
N ALA A 209 24.46 -1.53 -19.35
CA ALA A 209 25.61 -0.86 -18.73
C ALA A 209 26.88 -1.73 -18.79
N ALA A 210 26.76 -3.05 -18.66
CA ALA A 210 27.90 -3.97 -18.74
C ALA A 210 28.56 -3.99 -20.13
N GLY A 211 27.78 -3.83 -21.20
CA GLY A 211 28.30 -3.76 -22.58
C GLY A 211 28.80 -2.38 -23.01
N SER A 212 28.52 -1.33 -22.24
CA SER A 212 28.84 0.05 -22.63
C SER A 212 30.10 0.55 -21.92
N LYS A 213 31.16 0.83 -22.69
CA LYS A 213 32.33 1.61 -22.22
C LYS A 213 31.91 3.08 -22.02
N SER A 214 31.14 3.36 -20.97
CA SER A 214 30.67 4.70 -20.66
C SER A 214 31.85 5.62 -20.33
N LYS A 215 32.02 6.68 -21.13
CA LYS A 215 33.04 7.73 -20.94
C LYS A 215 32.81 8.59 -19.69
N ASN A 216 31.66 8.45 -19.01
CA ASN A 216 31.32 9.19 -17.80
C ASN A 216 31.09 8.22 -16.63
N LYS A 217 32.16 7.93 -15.88
CA LYS A 217 32.16 7.01 -14.72
C LYS A 217 31.35 7.53 -13.51
N SER A 218 30.95 8.80 -13.50
CA SER A 218 30.32 9.44 -12.33
C SER A 218 28.79 9.35 -12.28
N LYS A 219 28.11 9.06 -13.41
CA LYS A 219 26.64 9.06 -13.45
C LYS A 219 26.07 7.66 -13.23
N LYS A 220 25.34 7.50 -12.12
CA LYS A 220 24.62 6.26 -11.79
C LYS A 220 23.62 5.90 -12.89
N PRO A 221 23.59 4.63 -13.35
CA PRO A 221 22.58 4.18 -14.30
C PRO A 221 21.16 4.38 -13.74
N ARG A 222 20.23 4.67 -14.64
CA ARG A 222 18.87 5.09 -14.28
C ARG A 222 17.82 4.29 -15.03
N ILE A 223 16.87 3.74 -14.30
CA ILE A 223 15.67 3.12 -14.84
C ILE A 223 14.76 4.23 -15.39
N LYS A 224 14.40 4.10 -16.67
CA LYS A 224 13.51 4.99 -17.42
C LYS A 224 12.21 4.25 -17.72
N VAL A 225 11.17 4.97 -18.14
CA VAL A 225 9.85 4.39 -18.48
C VAL A 225 10.00 3.29 -19.53
N ALA A 226 10.82 3.50 -20.56
CA ALA A 226 11.09 2.46 -21.57
C ALA A 226 11.59 1.13 -20.98
N HIS A 227 12.37 1.15 -19.90
CA HIS A 227 12.83 -0.08 -19.25
C HIS A 227 11.71 -0.79 -18.50
N ILE A 228 10.78 -0.04 -17.92
CA ILE A 228 9.56 -0.56 -17.27
C ILE A 228 8.63 -1.17 -18.33
N SER A 229 8.45 -0.49 -19.46
CA SER A 229 7.64 -1.00 -20.57
C SER A 229 8.21 -2.32 -21.10
N VAL A 230 9.53 -2.40 -21.30
CA VAL A 230 10.20 -3.64 -21.75
C VAL A 230 10.05 -4.77 -20.72
N SER A 231 10.21 -4.50 -19.42
CA SER A 231 10.01 -5.54 -18.40
C SER A 231 8.57 -6.07 -18.40
N ILE A 232 7.59 -5.18 -18.54
CA ILE A 232 6.17 -5.57 -18.54
C ILE A 232 5.79 -6.32 -19.81
N ALA A 233 6.31 -5.92 -20.97
CA ALA A 233 5.96 -6.53 -22.25
C ALA A 233 6.41 -8.00 -22.36
N GLY A 234 7.21 -8.50 -21.42
CA GLY A 234 7.69 -9.88 -21.44
C GLY A 234 8.60 -10.17 -22.63
N SER A 235 9.06 -9.14 -23.36
CA SER A 235 9.90 -9.30 -24.52
C SER A 235 11.14 -10.08 -24.10
N LYS A 236 11.29 -11.31 -24.63
CA LYS A 236 12.62 -11.90 -24.77
C LYS A 236 13.44 -10.82 -25.45
N VAL A 237 14.41 -10.24 -24.76
CA VAL A 237 15.35 -9.33 -25.41
C VAL A 237 16.13 -10.22 -26.36
N THR A 238 15.65 -10.36 -27.60
CA THR A 238 16.42 -11.00 -28.65
C THR A 238 17.58 -10.06 -28.95
N PRO A 239 18.82 -10.58 -29.01
CA PRO A 239 20.00 -9.76 -29.27
C PRO A 239 19.92 -8.95 -30.58
N SER A 240 18.97 -9.23 -31.45
CA SER A 240 18.76 -8.59 -32.76
C SER A 240 18.15 -7.19 -32.70
N GLU A 241 17.47 -6.79 -31.63
CA GLU A 241 16.97 -5.40 -31.46
C GLU A 241 17.97 -4.48 -30.75
N LEU A 242 19.15 -5.01 -30.40
CA LEU A 242 20.27 -4.24 -29.91
C LEU A 242 21.16 -3.88 -31.09
N THR A 243 21.20 -2.60 -31.48
CA THR A 243 22.18 -2.10 -32.44
C THR A 243 23.59 -2.29 -31.86
N GLY A 244 24.28 -3.36 -32.25
CA GLY A 244 25.65 -3.65 -31.84
C GLY A 244 26.05 -5.10 -32.09
N LYS A 245 27.20 -5.28 -32.74
CA LYS A 245 27.81 -6.58 -33.03
C LYS A 245 28.28 -7.25 -31.75
N ASP A 246 27.42 -7.96 -31.02
CA ASP A 246 27.84 -9.01 -30.08
C ASP A 246 26.68 -9.97 -29.78
N LYS A 247 26.63 -11.04 -30.58
CA LYS A 247 25.70 -12.16 -30.42
C LYS A 247 26.30 -13.20 -29.47
N ARG A 248 26.16 -13.04 -28.15
CA ARG A 248 26.28 -14.18 -27.20
C ARG A 248 25.23 -14.11 -26.09
N LYS A 249 24.42 -15.18 -26.06
CA LYS A 249 23.45 -15.71 -25.09
C LYS A 249 23.31 -14.96 -23.74
N ALA A 250 22.21 -14.24 -23.60
CA ALA A 250 21.48 -14.08 -22.35
C ALA A 250 19.99 -13.95 -22.70
N GLU A 251 19.24 -15.06 -22.62
CA GLU A 251 17.78 -14.97 -22.62
C GLU A 251 17.36 -14.48 -21.24
N VAL A 252 17.01 -13.21 -21.12
CA VAL A 252 16.26 -12.73 -19.96
C VAL A 252 14.81 -13.12 -20.23
N SER A 253 14.37 -14.21 -19.60
CA SER A 253 12.96 -14.62 -19.59
C SER A 253 12.16 -13.50 -18.95
N GLY A 254 11.37 -12.77 -19.74
CA GLY A 254 10.41 -11.81 -19.22
C GLY A 254 9.35 -12.52 -18.40
N ASN A 255 8.83 -11.87 -17.36
CA ASN A 255 7.77 -12.43 -16.55
C ASN A 255 6.42 -12.19 -17.24
N GLY A 256 5.96 -13.19 -18.00
CA GLY A 256 4.68 -13.13 -18.73
C GLY A 256 3.48 -12.78 -17.84
N ASP A 257 3.58 -12.99 -16.53
CA ASP A 257 2.55 -12.60 -15.56
C ASP A 257 2.41 -11.07 -15.46
N LEU A 258 3.49 -10.29 -15.61
CA LEU A 258 3.42 -8.82 -15.60
C LEU A 258 2.74 -8.26 -16.85
N GLN A 259 2.94 -8.90 -18.00
CA GLN A 259 2.29 -8.51 -19.25
C GLN A 259 0.77 -8.67 -19.14
N LYS A 260 0.29 -9.73 -18.49
CA LYS A 260 -1.15 -9.90 -18.27
C LYS A 260 -1.72 -8.86 -17.32
N LEU A 261 -0.97 -8.46 -16.30
CA LEU A 261 -1.41 -7.46 -15.32
C LEU A 261 -1.46 -6.04 -15.87
N PHE A 262 -0.51 -5.68 -16.74
CA PHE A 262 -0.30 -4.29 -17.15
C PHE A 262 -0.29 -4.04 -18.66
N GLY A 263 -0.35 -5.10 -19.48
CA GLY A 263 -0.14 -5.04 -20.93
C GLY A 263 -1.11 -4.14 -21.68
N GLN A 264 -2.33 -3.94 -21.18
CA GLN A 264 -3.27 -2.98 -21.80
C GLN A 264 -3.11 -1.55 -21.28
N SER A 265 -2.63 -1.36 -20.04
CA SER A 265 -2.58 -0.07 -19.35
C SER A 265 -1.36 0.78 -19.75
N VAL A 266 -0.21 0.13 -19.97
CA VAL A 266 1.06 0.83 -20.23
C VAL A 266 1.14 1.41 -21.65
N TYR A 267 0.50 0.76 -22.63
CA TYR A 267 0.49 1.25 -24.02
C TYR A 267 -0.27 2.58 -24.17
N LEU A 268 -1.31 2.81 -23.37
CA LEU A 268 -2.14 4.01 -23.45
C LEU A 268 -1.49 5.27 -22.85
N GLN A 269 -0.43 5.14 -22.04
CA GLN A 269 0.30 6.29 -21.47
C GLN A 269 1.59 6.64 -22.25
N SER A 270 1.98 5.83 -23.24
CA SER A 270 3.20 6.07 -24.04
C SER A 270 2.93 6.68 -25.43
N MET A 271 1.65 6.77 -25.82
CA MET A 271 1.18 7.61 -26.93
C MET A 271 0.78 8.99 -26.41
#